data_AF-A0A7X0Z897-F1
#
_entry.id   AF-A0A7X0Z897-F1
#
_cell.length_a   1.000
_cell.length_b   1.000
_cell.length_c   1.000
_cell.angle_alpha   90.00
_cell.angle_beta   90.00
_cell.angle_gamma   90.00
#
_symmetry.space_group_name_H-M   'P 1'
#
loop_
_entity.id
_entity.type
_entity.pdbx_description
1 polymer ?
#
loop_
_entity_poly.entity_id
_entity_poly.type
_entity_poly.pdbx_seq_one_letter_code
_entity_poly.pdbx_strand_id
1 'polypeptide(L)'
;MTYKIGYDIVIDDENCNDVGKEFTTIATSFENKLKNYLDSLDRVLEGAVKAGAVSNNLKDFQTEANTLSELLEDINEEITDTIKTFVSDMDKADNDLY
;
A
#
# COMPACT_ATOMS: atom_id res chain seq x y z
N MET A 1 14.97 -5.52 48.32
CA MET A 1 14.24 -6.35 47.35
C MET A 1 13.62 -5.42 46.33
N THR A 2 14.33 -5.20 45.22
CA THR A 2 13.85 -4.36 44.12
C THR A 2 12.99 -5.27 43.25
N TYR A 3 11.69 -5.02 43.20
CA TYR A 3 10.79 -5.75 42.31
C TYR A 3 11.18 -5.40 40.87
N LYS A 4 11.76 -6.35 40.13
CA LYS A 4 11.82 -6.30 38.67
C LYS A 4 10.37 -6.42 38.19
N ILE A 5 9.79 -5.30 37.80
CA ILE A 5 8.51 -5.31 37.09
C ILE A 5 8.86 -5.78 35.68
N GLY A 6 8.84 -7.10 35.49
CA GLY A 6 9.01 -7.73 34.19
C GLY A 6 7.79 -7.40 33.34
N TYR A 7 7.85 -6.28 32.64
CA TYR A 7 7.05 -6.09 31.44
C TYR A 7 7.89 -6.65 30.29
N ASP A 8 7.79 -7.96 30.03
CA ASP A 8 7.98 -8.43 28.66
C ASP A 8 6.89 -7.71 27.88
N ILE A 9 7.25 -6.74 27.06
CA ILE A 9 6.30 -6.23 26.06
C ILE A 9 6.23 -7.35 25.01
N VAL A 10 5.45 -8.39 25.30
CA VAL A 10 5.18 -9.46 24.33
C VAL A 10 4.31 -8.85 23.25
N ILE A 11 4.95 -8.37 22.19
CA ILE A 11 4.24 -8.01 20.98
C ILE A 11 4.13 -9.28 20.16
N ASP A 12 2.92 -9.51 19.68
CA ASP A 12 2.64 -10.64 18.82
C ASP A 12 3.12 -10.28 17.41
N ASP A 13 4.39 -10.58 17.13
CA ASP A 13 5.03 -10.34 15.84
C ASP A 13 4.29 -11.02 14.69
N GLU A 14 3.61 -12.15 14.95
CA GLU A 14 2.75 -12.80 13.96
C GLU A 14 1.55 -11.90 13.63
N ASN A 15 0.87 -11.37 14.65
CA ASN A 15 -0.26 -10.47 14.46
C ASN A 15 0.14 -9.16 13.75
N CYS A 16 1.28 -8.57 14.10
CA CYS A 16 1.79 -7.37 13.43
C CYS A 16 2.14 -7.62 11.97
N ASN A 17 2.76 -8.77 11.67
CA ASN A 17 3.00 -9.18 10.29
C ASN A 17 1.71 -9.48 9.54
N ASP A 18 0.70 -10.05 10.18
CA ASP A 18 -0.57 -10.40 9.54
C ASP A 18 -1.41 -9.17 9.19
N VAL A 19 -1.46 -8.18 10.08
CA VAL A 19 -2.04 -6.86 9.77
C VAL A 19 -1.30 -6.22 8.60
N GLY A 20 0.02 -6.33 8.58
CA GLY A 20 0.83 -5.83 7.48
C GLY A 20 0.50 -6.48 6.13
N LYS A 21 0.40 -7.82 6.11
CA LYS A 21 -0.02 -8.58 4.93
C LYS A 21 -1.43 -8.20 4.48
N GLU A 22 -2.35 -7.92 5.41
CA GLU A 22 -3.70 -7.49 5.06
C GLU A 22 -3.68 -6.16 4.29
N PHE A 23 -2.95 -5.16 4.78
CA PHE A 23 -2.80 -3.88 4.09
C PHE A 23 -2.13 -4.02 2.72
N THR A 24 -1.04 -4.78 2.62
CA THR A 24 -0.40 -5.08 1.32
C THR A 24 -1.36 -5.79 0.37
N THR A 25 -2.16 -6.75 0.87
CA THR A 25 -3.15 -7.47 0.06
C THR A 25 -4.22 -6.53 -0.49
N ILE A 26 -4.71 -5.59 0.33
CA ILE A 26 -5.69 -4.59 -0.10
C ILE A 26 -5.08 -3.65 -1.14
N ALA A 27 -3.87 -3.14 -0.89
CA ALA A 27 -3.15 -2.26 -1.81
C ALA A 27 -2.95 -2.93 -3.18
N THR A 28 -2.39 -4.15 -3.20
CA THR A 28 -2.21 -4.93 -4.42
C THR A 28 -3.53 -5.26 -5.13
N SER A 29 -4.61 -5.55 -4.38
CA SER A 29 -5.92 -5.73 -5.01
C SER A 29 -6.41 -4.45 -5.70
N PHE A 30 -6.10 -3.28 -5.14
CA PHE A 30 -6.53 -2.00 -5.68
C PHE A 30 -5.71 -1.61 -6.91
N GLU A 31 -4.38 -1.75 -6.85
CA GLU A 31 -3.44 -1.60 -7.98
C GLU A 31 -3.90 -2.45 -9.19
N ASN A 32 -4.22 -3.72 -8.96
CA ASN A 32 -4.68 -4.62 -10.03
C ASN A 32 -6.00 -4.17 -10.67
N LYS A 33 -6.95 -3.66 -9.87
CA LYS A 33 -8.22 -3.15 -10.38
C LYS A 33 -8.02 -1.88 -11.20
N LEU A 34 -7.16 -0.97 -10.73
CA LEU A 34 -6.84 0.26 -11.43
C LEU A 34 -6.13 -0.01 -12.75
N LYS A 35 -5.19 -0.96 -12.77
CA LYS A 35 -4.52 -1.42 -14.00
C LYS A 35 -5.52 -1.96 -15.02
N ASN A 36 -6.42 -2.85 -14.61
CA ASN A 36 -7.46 -3.38 -15.50
C ASN A 36 -8.38 -2.27 -16.05
N TYR A 37 -8.64 -1.24 -15.24
CA TYR A 37 -9.40 -0.08 -15.66
C TYR A 37 -8.65 0.74 -16.72
N LEU A 38 -7.38 1.05 -16.49
CA LEU A 38 -6.50 1.76 -17.44
C LEU A 38 -6.40 1.00 -18.77
N ASP A 39 -6.17 -0.32 -18.73
CA ASP A 39 -6.13 -1.16 -19.94
C ASP A 39 -7.45 -1.11 -20.73
N SER A 40 -8.58 -1.04 -20.03
CA SER A 40 -9.90 -0.91 -20.66
C SER A 40 -10.10 0.46 -21.29
N LEU A 41 -9.62 1.52 -20.61
CA LEU A 41 -9.67 2.90 -21.09
C LEU A 41 -8.81 3.09 -22.34
N ASP A 42 -7.61 2.49 -22.37
CA ASP A 42 -6.73 2.47 -23.54
C ASP A 42 -7.43 1.86 -24.75
N ARG A 43 -8.05 0.69 -24.59
CA ARG A 43 -8.81 0.03 -25.67
C ARG A 43 -9.93 0.90 -26.22
N VAL A 44 -10.61 1.66 -25.36
CA VAL A 44 -11.67 2.59 -25.77
C VAL A 44 -11.10 3.77 -26.57
N LEU A 45 -10.00 4.36 -26.10
CA LEU A 45 -9.33 5.49 -26.75
C LEU A 45 -8.70 5.11 -28.10
N GLU A 46 -8.09 3.92 -28.18
CA GLU A 46 -7.48 3.39 -29.41
C GLU A 46 -8.52 2.89 -30.43
N GLY A 47 -9.64 2.34 -29.96
CA GLY A 47 -10.63 1.70 -30.81
C GLY A 47 -11.82 2.58 -31.16
N ALA A 48 -12.57 3.00 -30.14
CA ALA A 48 -13.93 3.50 -30.27
C ALA A 48 -14.02 5.04 -30.28
N VAL A 49 -13.18 5.73 -29.49
CA VAL A 49 -13.27 7.18 -29.26
C VAL A 49 -11.94 7.86 -29.56
N LYS A 50 -11.62 7.97 -30.85
CA LYS A 50 -10.32 8.46 -31.34
C LYS A 50 -10.14 9.98 -31.33
N ALA A 51 -11.24 10.76 -31.37
CA ALA A 51 -11.18 12.21 -31.47
C ALA A 51 -12.46 12.89 -30.92
N GLY A 52 -12.35 14.19 -30.67
CA GLY A 52 -13.45 15.02 -30.17
C GLY A 52 -13.44 15.17 -28.64
N ALA A 53 -14.42 15.93 -28.13
CA ALA A 53 -14.49 16.29 -26.71
C ALA A 53 -14.52 15.06 -25.78
N VAL A 54 -15.21 13.99 -26.18
CA VAL A 54 -15.25 12.74 -25.39
C VAL A 54 -13.86 12.08 -25.32
N SER A 55 -13.12 12.03 -26.43
CA SER A 55 -11.76 11.48 -26.46
C SER A 55 -10.83 12.28 -25.55
N ASN A 56 -10.91 13.62 -25.60
CA ASN A 56 -10.10 14.49 -24.76
C ASN A 56 -10.41 14.30 -23.28
N ASN A 57 -11.70 14.30 -22.90
CA ASN A 57 -12.09 14.08 -21.50
C ASN A 57 -11.66 12.71 -20.99
N LEU A 58 -11.68 11.67 -21.83
CA LEU A 58 -11.22 10.33 -21.47
C LEU A 58 -9.69 10.27 -21.29
N LYS A 59 -8.92 11.06 -22.07
CA LYS A 59 -7.46 11.20 -21.88
C LYS A 59 -7.13 11.96 -20.59
N ASP A 60 -7.90 12.99 -20.28
CA ASP A 60 -7.75 13.71 -19.00
C ASP A 60 -8.05 12.75 -17.84
N PHE A 61 -9.13 11.99 -17.94
CA PHE A 61 -9.45 10.95 -16.95
C PHE A 61 -8.35 9.88 -16.84
N GLN A 62 -7.78 9.45 -17.95
CA GLN A 62 -6.65 8.51 -17.97
C GLN A 62 -5.44 9.08 -17.24
N THR A 63 -5.16 10.37 -17.40
CA THR A 63 -4.05 11.05 -16.73
C THR A 63 -4.23 11.01 -15.21
N GLU A 64 -5.42 11.38 -14.72
CA GLU A 64 -5.74 11.33 -13.29
C GLU A 64 -5.67 9.88 -12.74
N ALA A 65 -6.14 8.90 -13.52
CA ALA A 65 -6.08 7.50 -13.14
C ALA A 65 -4.63 6.96 -13.07
N ASN A 66 -3.74 7.43 -13.95
CA ASN A 66 -2.30 7.11 -13.87
C ASN A 66 -1.66 7.74 -12.63
N THR A 67 -1.96 9.00 -12.32
CA THR A 67 -1.48 9.65 -11.09
C THR A 67 -1.96 8.90 -9.84
N LEU A 68 -3.19 8.42 -9.83
CA LEU A 68 -3.68 7.57 -8.74
C LEU A 68 -2.90 6.25 -8.63
N SER A 69 -2.46 5.68 -9.77
CA SER A 69 -1.66 4.46 -9.78
C SER A 69 -0.30 4.67 -9.14
N GLU A 70 0.37 5.77 -9.47
CA GLU A 70 1.66 6.13 -8.87
C GLU A 70 1.53 6.34 -7.35
N LEU A 71 0.49 7.07 -6.91
CA LEU A 71 0.24 7.28 -5.48
C LEU A 71 -0.04 5.99 -4.71
N LEU A 72 -0.66 4.99 -5.34
CA LEU A 72 -0.93 3.70 -4.69
C LEU A 72 0.35 2.88 -4.52
N GLU A 73 1.26 2.93 -5.50
CA GLU A 73 2.58 2.29 -5.39
C GLU A 73 3.37 2.88 -4.21
N ASP A 74 3.38 4.21 -4.07
CA ASP A 74 4.03 4.90 -2.95
C ASP A 74 3.43 4.48 -1.58
N ILE A 75 2.10 4.42 -1.48
CA ILE A 75 1.41 4.01 -0.24
C ILE A 75 1.78 2.57 0.15
N ASN A 76 1.88 1.66 -0.82
CA ASN A 76 2.23 0.27 -0.57
C ASN A 76 3.67 0.13 -0.04
N GLU A 77 4.60 0.94 -0.56
CA GLU A 77 5.97 1.03 -0.07
C GLU A 77 6.02 1.60 1.36
N GLU A 78 5.32 2.71 1.62
CA GLU A 78 5.26 3.33 2.96
C GLU A 78 4.70 2.39 4.03
N ILE A 79 3.62 1.66 3.71
CA ILE A 79 3.02 0.66 4.61
C ILE A 79 4.06 -0.41 4.93
N THR A 80 4.68 -0.97 3.89
CA THR A 80 5.67 -2.04 4.02
C THR A 80 6.85 -1.62 4.91
N ASP A 81 7.35 -0.40 4.73
CA ASP A 81 8.49 0.12 5.51
C ASP A 81 8.11 0.52 6.94
N THR A 82 6.89 1.02 7.14
CA THR A 82 6.37 1.29 8.49
C THR A 82 6.29 0.02 9.32
N ILE A 83 5.78 -1.08 8.74
CA ILE A 83 5.68 -2.37 9.44
C ILE A 83 7.07 -2.91 9.80
N LYS A 84 8.02 -2.88 8.85
CA LYS A 84 9.41 -3.31 9.11
C LYS A 84 10.06 -2.48 10.22
N THR A 85 9.85 -1.16 10.20
CA THR A 85 10.42 -0.24 11.19
C THR A 85 9.83 -0.51 12.57
N PHE A 86 8.51 -0.69 12.65
CA PHE A 86 7.82 -1.01 13.90
C PHE A 86 8.36 -2.29 14.55
N VAL A 87 8.44 -3.40 13.79
CA VAL A 87 9.02 -4.66 14.29
C VAL A 87 10.47 -4.47 14.75
N SER A 88 11.27 -3.76 13.95
CA SER A 88 12.68 -3.49 14.30
C SER A 88 12.86 -2.65 15.57
N ASP A 89 12.01 -1.66 15.79
CA ASP A 89 12.11 -0.78 16.96
C ASP A 89 11.66 -1.49 18.24
N MET A 90 10.70 -2.40 18.14
CA MET A 90 10.33 -3.25 19.26
C MET A 90 11.42 -4.25 19.63
N ASP A 91 12.05 -4.90 18.64
CA ASP A 91 13.19 -5.81 18.88
C ASP A 91 14.32 -5.09 19.64
N LYS A 92 14.58 -3.82 19.32
CA LYS A 92 15.56 -2.99 20.04
C LYS A 92 15.09 -2.70 21.46
N ALA A 93 13.83 -2.31 21.65
CA ALA A 93 13.28 -1.98 22.96
C ALA A 93 13.28 -3.20 23.91
N ASP A 94 13.08 -4.40 23.37
CA ASP A 94 13.17 -5.64 24.14
C ASP A 94 14.62 -5.97 24.53
N ASN A 95 15.58 -5.78 23.62
CA ASN A 95 17.01 -5.93 23.93
C ASN A 95 17.51 -4.96 25.01
N ASP A 96 16.95 -3.75 25.09
CA ASP A 96 17.31 -2.76 26.12
C ASP A 96 16.75 -3.10 27.53
N LEU A 97 15.84 -4.07 27.63
CA LEU A 97 15.27 -4.57 28.90
C LEU A 97 16.10 -5.69 29.55
N TYR A 98 17.09 -6.26 28.84
CA TYR A 98 17.99 -7.33 29.31
C TYR A 98 19.37 -6.82 29.76
#